data_AF-A0A1Y3DU29-F1
#
_entry.id   AF-A0A1Y3DU29-F1
#
_cell.length_a   1.000
_cell.length_b   1.000
_cell.length_c   1.000
_cell.angle_alpha   90.00
_cell.angle_beta   90.00
_cell.angle_gamma   90.00
#
_symmetry.space_group_name_H-M   'P 1'
#
loop_
_entity.id
_entity.type
_entity.pdbx_description
1 polymer ?
#
loop_
_entity_poly.entity_id
_entity_poly.type
_entity_poly.pdbx_seq_one_letter_code
_entity_poly.pdbx_strand_id
1 'polypeptide(L)'
;MGGMDTLGGEGPLGAAETLQKEDKFLKSDTEEDSDNGQVEVKEIYNKSNFINGKGARLVRIMSEFVGVQDALRDEGIFFTVVVFGSSRSLSNEQYESRKKKLEKKLIKLNDQIKNNIPLTDAQVAEYEGVKKNIEKLQKLKWTTEYYEKIYELSKRLTLFFETEEGQKAVNNISIHLPKVHNFMPNKKGEKSPNNFTVAVCTGGGPGFMEAANKGSRDANGRSLGFMISLPFEKGANKYVDENLSFKFHYFFTRKFWLIYLSLAFIILPGGFGTLDEMMEILTLRQCKKFKRNVPIILFGKDFWSSILNFKKLAEYGLISQEDLDSIFITDCIEEAYNYVINHLKYGSCLSDKS
;
A
#
# COMPACT_ATOMS: atom_id res chain seq x y z
N MET A 1 51.95 -16.57 -48.38
CA MET A 1 52.46 -15.33 -47.76
C MET A 1 51.44 -14.96 -46.68
N GLY A 2 51.55 -15.32 -45.39
CA GLY A 2 52.72 -15.39 -44.49
C GLY A 2 53.21 -13.97 -44.18
N GLY A 3 53.36 -13.46 -42.96
CA GLY A 3 53.14 -13.86 -41.55
C GLY A 3 52.88 -12.56 -40.74
N MET A 4 52.23 -12.53 -39.58
CA MET A 4 52.64 -12.96 -38.23
C MET A 4 53.73 -12.07 -37.60
N ASP A 5 53.33 -11.28 -36.60
CA ASP A 5 54.06 -10.95 -35.34
C ASP A 5 53.11 -10.08 -34.45
N THR A 6 52.50 -10.59 -33.38
CA THR A 6 52.96 -10.94 -32.00
C THR A 6 53.08 -9.73 -31.05
N LEU A 7 52.91 -10.03 -29.74
CA LEU A 7 52.76 -9.18 -28.53
C LEU A 7 51.27 -8.96 -28.15
N GLY A 8 50.71 -9.49 -27.06
CA GLY A 8 51.21 -10.17 -25.87
C GLY A 8 50.42 -9.66 -24.64
N GLY A 9 49.95 -10.55 -23.76
CA GLY A 9 49.55 -10.21 -22.39
C GLY A 9 48.16 -10.69 -21.94
N GLU A 10 48.12 -11.88 -21.34
CA GLU A 10 47.08 -12.32 -20.41
C GLU A 10 47.18 -11.57 -19.06
N GLY A 11 46.04 -11.26 -18.43
CA GLY A 11 45.97 -10.77 -17.04
C GLY A 11 44.62 -10.15 -16.67
N PRO A 12 44.17 -10.21 -15.40
CA PRO A 12 42.89 -10.84 -15.05
C PRO A 12 41.73 -9.89 -14.69
N LEU A 13 40.50 -10.43 -14.76
CA LEU A 13 39.30 -9.85 -14.15
C LEU A 13 39.45 -9.78 -12.62
N GLY A 14 39.48 -8.56 -12.09
CA GLY A 14 39.31 -8.27 -10.67
C GLY A 14 38.40 -7.07 -10.48
N ALA A 15 37.21 -7.29 -9.94
CA ALA A 15 36.36 -6.23 -9.37
C ALA A 15 35.25 -6.86 -8.50
N ALA A 16 35.63 -7.36 -7.32
CA ALA A 16 34.69 -7.69 -6.26
C ALA A 16 35.30 -7.23 -4.94
N GLU A 17 35.14 -5.94 -4.60
CA GLU A 17 35.38 -5.42 -3.25
C GLU A 17 34.99 -3.94 -3.17
N THR A 18 33.79 -3.63 -2.67
CA THR A 18 33.53 -2.45 -1.82
C THR A 18 32.09 -2.43 -1.32
N LEU A 19 31.80 -3.16 -0.23
CA LEU A 19 30.67 -2.88 0.65
C LEU A 19 31.03 -3.26 2.08
N GLN A 20 31.83 -2.41 2.73
CA GLN A 20 31.87 -2.32 4.18
C GLN A 20 31.89 -0.84 4.55
N LYS A 21 30.76 -0.32 5.03
CA LYS A 21 30.70 0.72 6.05
C LYS A 21 29.27 0.89 6.57
N GLU A 22 29.13 0.41 7.80
CA GLU A 22 28.32 1.00 8.88
C GLU A 22 26.81 0.80 8.88
N ASP A 23 26.35 -0.01 9.83
CA ASP A 23 25.37 0.45 10.82
C ASP A 23 25.71 -0.16 12.19
N LYS A 24 26.27 0.68 13.05
CA LYS A 24 26.40 0.48 14.49
C LYS A 24 25.04 0.79 15.12
N PHE A 25 24.27 -0.22 15.50
CA PHE A 25 23.26 -0.05 16.54
C PHE A 25 23.09 -1.36 17.29
N LEU A 26 23.03 -1.28 18.63
CA LEU A 26 23.07 -2.35 19.65
C LEU A 26 24.48 -2.72 20.13
N LYS A 27 25.05 -1.84 20.95
CA LYS A 27 25.92 -2.23 22.07
C LYS A 27 25.19 -1.90 23.36
N SER A 28 24.68 -2.93 24.02
CA SER A 28 24.63 -3.01 25.48
C SER A 28 24.22 -4.44 25.82
N ASP A 29 25.20 -5.29 26.06
CA ASP A 29 25.04 -6.37 27.02
C ASP A 29 26.35 -6.44 27.80
N THR A 30 26.18 -6.22 29.09
CA THR A 30 27.18 -6.21 30.15
C THR A 30 27.93 -7.54 30.21
N GLU A 31 29.25 -7.48 30.09
CA GLU A 31 30.15 -8.56 30.50
C GLU A 31 30.24 -8.56 32.03
N GLU A 32 29.75 -9.61 32.67
CA GLU A 32 30.22 -10.06 33.99
C GLU A 32 30.02 -11.59 34.12
N ASP A 33 31.16 -12.26 34.33
CA ASP A 33 31.50 -13.65 34.70
C ASP A 33 30.44 -14.77 34.81
N SER A 34 30.69 -15.86 34.06
CA SER A 34 30.92 -17.20 34.65
C SER A 34 31.53 -18.15 33.61
N ASP A 35 32.85 -18.36 33.70
CA ASP A 35 33.56 -19.41 32.97
C ASP A 35 33.22 -20.77 33.60
N ASN A 36 32.29 -21.47 32.96
CA ASN A 36 31.96 -22.86 33.27
C ASN A 36 32.17 -23.73 32.03
N GLY A 37 33.14 -23.43 31.14
CA GLY A 37 33.58 -24.30 30.04
C GLY A 37 32.50 -24.86 29.09
N GLN A 38 31.26 -24.38 29.18
CA GLN A 38 30.13 -24.85 28.39
C GLN A 38 29.98 -23.95 27.17
N VAL A 39 30.02 -24.57 25.99
CA VAL A 39 29.73 -23.88 24.73
C VAL A 39 28.27 -23.44 24.74
N GLU A 40 28.00 -22.16 24.50
CA GLU A 40 26.63 -21.65 24.38
C GLU A 40 25.90 -22.34 23.21
N VAL A 41 24.99 -23.26 23.53
CA VAL A 41 24.17 -23.97 22.53
C VAL A 41 22.85 -23.21 22.36
N LYS A 42 22.75 -22.42 21.28
CA LYS A 42 21.47 -21.81 20.87
C LYS A 42 20.64 -22.79 20.06
N GLU A 43 19.32 -22.76 20.27
CA GLU A 43 18.33 -23.42 19.42
C GLU A 43 18.57 -23.04 17.95
N ILE A 44 18.36 -23.99 17.03
CA ILE A 44 18.75 -23.82 15.62
C ILE A 44 18.09 -22.61 14.96
N TYR A 45 16.86 -22.26 15.36
CA TYR A 45 16.11 -21.11 14.86
C TYR A 45 16.52 -19.78 15.51
N ASN A 46 17.17 -19.80 16.68
CA ASN A 46 17.75 -18.61 17.31
C ASN A 46 19.15 -18.30 16.77
N LYS A 47 19.72 -19.17 15.91
CA LYS A 47 20.95 -18.86 15.17
C LYS A 47 20.62 -17.87 14.05
N SER A 48 21.04 -16.62 14.22
CA SER A 48 20.82 -15.50 13.28
C SER A 48 21.20 -15.83 11.83
N ASN A 49 22.19 -16.69 11.62
CA ASN A 49 22.65 -17.14 10.30
C ASN A 49 21.63 -18.01 9.55
N PHE A 50 20.82 -18.82 10.25
CA PHE A 50 19.83 -19.67 9.58
C PHE A 50 18.61 -18.87 9.15
N ILE A 51 17.96 -18.16 10.09
CA ILE A 51 16.72 -17.40 9.84
C ILE A 51 16.91 -16.31 8.80
N ASN A 52 18.11 -15.71 8.66
CA ASN A 52 18.40 -14.74 7.61
C ASN A 52 18.99 -15.37 6.34
N GLY A 53 19.38 -16.65 6.39
CA GLY A 53 19.98 -17.38 5.28
C GLY A 53 18.99 -17.81 4.20
N LYS A 54 19.52 -18.38 3.11
CA LYS A 54 18.72 -18.90 1.98
C LYS A 54 17.80 -20.07 2.40
N GLY A 55 18.28 -20.93 3.30
CA GLY A 55 17.54 -22.12 3.76
C GLY A 55 16.24 -21.80 4.50
N ALA A 56 16.17 -20.66 5.21
CA ALA A 56 14.96 -20.24 5.93
C ALA A 56 14.03 -19.32 5.13
N ARG A 57 14.24 -19.14 3.81
CA ARG A 57 13.40 -18.25 3.00
C ARG A 57 11.92 -18.61 3.09
N LEU A 58 11.59 -19.90 2.97
CA LEU A 58 10.20 -20.38 3.08
C LEU A 58 9.63 -20.16 4.49
N VAL A 59 10.45 -20.29 5.54
CA VAL A 59 10.04 -20.01 6.92
C VAL A 59 9.65 -18.54 7.05
N ARG A 60 10.48 -17.60 6.56
CA ARG A 60 10.16 -16.16 6.57
C ARG A 60 8.89 -15.83 5.78
N ILE A 61 8.70 -16.46 4.61
CA ILE A 61 7.47 -16.29 3.82
C ILE A 61 6.25 -16.76 4.62
N MET A 62 6.34 -17.94 5.24
CA MET A 62 5.25 -18.49 6.06
C MET A 62 4.98 -17.62 7.29
N SER A 63 6.01 -17.02 7.90
CA SER A 63 5.84 -16.05 8.99
C SER A 63 5.05 -14.81 8.57
N GLU A 64 5.23 -14.30 7.34
CA GLU A 64 4.42 -13.18 6.83
C GLU A 64 2.96 -13.55 6.53
N PHE A 65 2.66 -14.83 6.33
CA PHE A 65 1.27 -15.29 6.30
C PHE A 65 0.72 -15.46 7.72
N VAL A 66 1.31 -16.35 8.51
CA VAL A 66 0.77 -16.74 9.82
C VAL A 66 0.80 -15.58 10.81
N GLY A 67 1.88 -14.80 10.87
CA GLY A 67 2.00 -13.69 11.81
C GLY A 67 0.99 -12.57 11.55
N VAL A 68 0.71 -12.26 10.29
CA VAL A 68 -0.31 -11.28 9.92
C VAL A 68 -1.70 -11.84 10.23
N GLN A 69 -1.97 -13.09 9.88
CA GLN A 69 -3.23 -13.75 10.21
C GLN A 69 -3.52 -13.71 11.72
N ASP A 70 -2.55 -14.07 12.55
CA ASP A 70 -2.69 -14.10 14.00
C ASP A 70 -2.91 -12.69 14.57
N ALA A 71 -2.17 -11.69 14.11
CA ALA A 71 -2.34 -10.30 14.54
C ALA A 71 -3.73 -9.74 14.17
N LEU A 72 -4.20 -9.98 12.94
CA LEU A 72 -5.54 -9.57 12.52
C LEU A 72 -6.62 -10.26 13.36
N ARG A 73 -6.42 -11.53 13.70
CA ARG A 73 -7.33 -12.29 14.55
C ARG A 73 -7.35 -11.75 15.98
N ASP A 74 -6.19 -11.43 16.55
CA ASP A 74 -6.10 -10.91 17.92
C ASP A 74 -6.68 -9.49 18.02
N GLU A 75 -6.57 -8.70 16.95
CA GLU A 75 -7.21 -7.38 16.80
C GLU A 75 -8.67 -7.44 16.33
N GLY A 76 -9.20 -8.64 16.14
CA GLY A 76 -10.59 -8.88 15.76
C GLY A 76 -11.00 -8.38 14.37
N ILE A 77 -10.05 -8.23 13.44
CA ILE A 77 -10.30 -7.80 12.06
C ILE A 77 -10.81 -8.99 11.24
N PHE A 78 -12.05 -8.90 10.77
CA PHE A 78 -12.65 -9.92 9.89
C PHE A 78 -12.49 -9.59 8.42
N PHE A 79 -12.62 -8.30 8.10
CA PHE A 79 -12.72 -7.83 6.73
C PHE A 79 -12.04 -6.49 6.56
N THR A 80 -11.77 -6.14 5.31
CA THR A 80 -11.18 -4.85 4.95
C THR A 80 -11.96 -4.15 3.85
N VAL A 81 -12.00 -2.82 3.87
CA VAL A 81 -12.20 -2.02 2.65
C VAL A 81 -10.83 -1.54 2.21
N VAL A 82 -10.44 -1.89 1.00
CA VAL A 82 -9.08 -1.66 0.52
C VAL A 82 -9.04 -0.43 -0.36
N VAL A 83 -8.10 0.46 -0.06
CA VAL A 83 -7.89 1.69 -0.81
C VAL A 83 -6.51 1.73 -1.41
N PHE A 84 -6.45 1.92 -2.73
CA PHE A 84 -5.22 2.12 -3.49
C PHE A 84 -5.18 3.52 -4.10
N GLY A 85 -3.98 4.04 -4.32
CA GLY A 85 -3.79 5.32 -4.98
C GLY A 85 -2.36 5.84 -4.88
N SER A 86 -2.11 6.96 -5.55
CA SER A 86 -0.81 7.63 -5.54
C SER A 86 -0.32 7.97 -4.12
N SER A 87 0.93 7.59 -3.82
CA SER A 87 1.66 8.07 -2.63
C SER A 87 2.16 9.51 -2.76
N ARG A 88 1.99 10.12 -3.94
CA ARG A 88 2.45 11.48 -4.23
C ARG A 88 1.34 12.52 -4.15
N SER A 89 0.08 12.11 -4.01
CA SER A 89 -1.04 13.04 -3.85
C SER A 89 -0.93 13.82 -2.55
N LEU A 90 -1.65 14.94 -2.48
CA LEU A 90 -1.53 15.90 -1.39
C LEU A 90 -2.90 16.33 -0.91
N SER A 91 -3.03 16.57 0.39
CA SER A 91 -4.14 17.38 0.89
C SER A 91 -3.97 18.85 0.46
N ASN A 92 -5.05 19.63 0.51
CA ASN A 92 -4.97 21.07 0.21
C ASN A 92 -3.98 21.80 1.13
N GLU A 93 -3.98 21.47 2.42
CA GLU A 93 -3.03 22.02 3.39
C GLU A 93 -1.58 21.67 3.05
N GLN A 94 -1.30 20.41 2.71
CA GLN A 94 0.03 19.96 2.31
C GLN A 94 0.51 20.67 1.04
N TYR A 95 -0.38 20.84 0.05
CA TYR A 95 -0.09 21.53 -1.19
C TYR A 95 0.27 23.00 -0.94
N GLU A 96 -0.57 23.75 -0.24
CA GLU A 96 -0.35 25.18 0.03
C GLU A 96 0.88 25.41 0.92
N SER A 97 1.11 24.55 1.91
CA SER A 97 2.32 24.61 2.76
C SER A 97 3.60 24.41 1.93
N ARG A 98 3.60 23.43 1.00
CA ARG A 98 4.74 23.19 0.11
C ARG A 98 4.94 24.33 -0.89
N LYS A 99 3.85 24.82 -1.49
CA LYS A 99 3.85 25.94 -2.43
C LYS A 99 4.44 27.20 -1.78
N LYS A 100 3.95 27.59 -0.61
CA LYS A 100 4.44 28.74 0.16
C LYS A 100 5.94 28.63 0.48
N LYS A 101 6.44 27.44 0.82
CA LYS A 101 7.87 27.20 1.08
C LYS A 101 8.71 27.40 -0.18
N LEU A 102 8.27 26.88 -1.33
CA LEU A 102 8.98 27.03 -2.60
C LEU A 102 8.94 28.47 -3.12
N GLU A 103 7.78 29.13 -3.05
CA GLU A 103 7.63 30.54 -3.45
C GLU A 103 8.50 31.46 -2.59
N LYS A 104 8.57 31.23 -1.27
CA LYS A 104 9.46 32.00 -0.39
C LYS A 104 10.94 31.85 -0.77
N LYS A 105 11.37 30.66 -1.21
CA LYS A 105 12.75 30.46 -1.73
C LYS A 105 12.96 31.21 -3.04
N LEU A 106 11.99 31.11 -3.96
CA LEU A 106 12.07 31.73 -5.27
C LEU A 106 12.11 33.27 -5.15
N ILE A 107 11.30 33.87 -4.27
CA ILE A 107 11.29 35.31 -4.00
C ILE A 107 12.67 35.77 -3.52
N LYS A 108 13.28 35.08 -2.56
CA LYS A 108 14.62 35.44 -2.05
C LYS A 108 15.69 35.45 -3.14
N LEU A 109 15.66 34.48 -4.05
CA LEU A 109 16.60 34.41 -5.17
C LEU A 109 16.31 35.49 -6.22
N ASN A 110 15.03 35.74 -6.53
CA ASN A 110 14.62 36.81 -7.43
C ASN A 110 14.97 38.20 -6.89
N ASP A 111 14.88 38.43 -5.58
CA ASP A 111 15.25 39.71 -4.95
C ASP A 111 16.75 39.98 -5.10
N GLN A 112 17.61 38.96 -5.02
CA GLN A 112 19.05 39.12 -5.28
C GLN A 112 19.32 39.52 -6.74
N ILE A 113 18.68 38.83 -7.68
CA ILE A 113 18.77 39.16 -9.12
C ILE A 113 18.28 40.59 -9.36
N LYS A 114 17.14 40.98 -8.79
CA LYS A 114 16.54 42.31 -8.94
C LYS A 114 17.43 43.42 -8.38
N ASN A 115 18.18 43.14 -7.32
CA ASN A 115 19.15 44.07 -6.72
C ASN A 115 20.53 44.03 -7.40
N ASN A 116 20.65 43.45 -8.60
CA ASN A 116 21.90 43.28 -9.35
C ASN A 116 23.01 42.55 -8.57
N ILE A 117 22.64 41.67 -7.63
CA ILE A 117 23.59 40.81 -6.92
C ILE A 117 23.73 39.52 -7.74
N PRO A 118 24.92 39.21 -8.31
CA PRO A 118 25.12 37.98 -9.07
C PRO A 118 24.87 36.75 -8.20
N LEU A 119 24.11 35.79 -8.72
CA LEU A 119 23.95 34.50 -8.07
C LEU A 119 25.24 33.67 -8.24
N THR A 120 25.64 32.99 -7.18
CA THR A 120 26.66 31.93 -7.27
C THR A 120 26.14 30.74 -8.08
N ASP A 121 27.03 29.91 -8.63
CA ASP A 121 26.65 28.70 -9.38
C ASP A 121 25.70 27.79 -8.57
N ALA A 122 25.93 27.68 -7.26
CA ALA A 122 25.06 26.92 -6.36
C ALA A 122 23.65 27.53 -6.27
N GLN A 123 23.53 28.85 -6.27
CA GLN A 123 22.24 29.54 -6.23
C GLN A 123 21.52 29.51 -7.57
N VAL A 124 22.25 29.51 -8.69
CA VAL A 124 21.67 29.26 -10.02
C VAL A 124 21.08 27.85 -10.09
N ALA A 125 21.82 26.86 -9.61
CA ALA A 125 21.32 25.48 -9.52
C ALA A 125 20.11 25.35 -8.58
N GLU A 126 20.11 26.05 -7.43
CA GLU A 126 18.95 26.11 -6.53
C GLU A 126 17.74 26.76 -7.21
N TYR A 127 17.94 27.86 -7.93
CA TYR A 127 16.88 28.59 -8.62
C TYR A 127 16.15 27.72 -9.64
N GLU A 128 16.90 27.04 -10.52
CA GLU A 128 16.35 26.10 -11.49
C GLU A 128 15.70 24.88 -10.80
N GLY A 129 16.31 24.38 -9.72
CA GLY A 129 15.73 23.32 -8.90
C GLY A 129 14.38 23.70 -8.28
N VAL A 130 14.25 24.93 -7.76
CA VAL A 130 13.00 25.44 -7.18
C VAL A 130 11.93 25.59 -8.25
N LYS A 131 12.24 26.15 -9.43
CA LYS A 131 11.29 26.23 -10.56
C LYS A 131 10.74 24.86 -10.94
N LYS A 132 11.63 23.89 -11.16
CA LYS A 132 11.25 22.51 -11.50
C LYS A 132 10.38 21.87 -10.41
N ASN A 133 10.65 22.16 -9.14
CA ASN A 133 9.83 21.66 -8.03
C ASN A 133 8.44 22.32 -7.97
N ILE A 134 8.33 23.61 -8.32
CA ILE A 134 7.03 24.29 -8.44
C ILE A 134 6.21 23.68 -9.57
N GLU A 135 6.79 23.46 -10.74
CA GLU A 135 6.10 22.80 -11.86
C GLU A 135 5.62 21.39 -11.50
N LYS A 136 6.48 20.60 -10.84
CA LYS A 136 6.10 19.27 -10.33
C LYS A 136 4.95 19.35 -9.32
N LEU A 137 4.97 20.34 -8.43
CA LEU A 137 3.91 20.53 -7.45
C LEU A 137 2.59 20.90 -8.14
N GLN A 138 2.61 21.82 -9.12
CA GLN A 138 1.43 22.23 -9.87
C GLN A 138 0.73 21.04 -10.56
N LYS A 139 1.50 20.08 -11.09
CA LYS A 139 0.96 18.83 -11.67
C LYS A 139 0.19 17.96 -10.66
N LEU A 140 0.32 18.21 -9.37
CA LEU A 140 -0.37 17.49 -8.29
C LEU A 140 -1.54 18.27 -7.71
N LYS A 141 -1.81 19.52 -8.14
CA LYS A 141 -2.87 20.35 -7.55
C LYS A 141 -4.24 19.67 -7.60
N TRP A 142 -4.58 19.05 -8.72
CA TRP A 142 -5.86 18.35 -8.90
C TRP A 142 -6.06 17.19 -7.91
N THR A 143 -4.98 16.63 -7.37
CA THR A 143 -5.07 15.52 -6.41
C THR A 143 -5.67 15.94 -5.08
N THR A 144 -5.66 17.23 -4.74
CA THR A 144 -6.19 17.73 -3.46
C THR A 144 -7.70 17.50 -3.32
N GLU A 145 -8.43 17.60 -4.43
CA GLU A 145 -9.87 17.28 -4.47
C GLU A 145 -10.11 15.80 -4.17
N TYR A 146 -9.38 14.90 -4.85
CA TYR A 146 -9.53 13.46 -4.65
C TYR A 146 -9.05 12.99 -3.27
N TYR A 147 -8.10 13.72 -2.66
CA TYR A 147 -7.67 13.47 -1.28
C TYR A 147 -8.84 13.66 -0.32
N GLU A 148 -9.59 14.74 -0.47
CA GLU A 148 -10.79 15.00 0.34
C GLU A 148 -11.89 13.98 0.05
N LYS A 149 -12.11 13.64 -1.22
CA LYS A 149 -13.12 12.65 -1.60
C LYS A 149 -12.89 11.29 -0.96
N ILE A 150 -11.66 10.77 -0.97
CA ILE A 150 -11.38 9.48 -0.36
C ILE A 150 -11.38 9.53 1.16
N TYR A 151 -10.94 10.65 1.76
CA TYR A 151 -11.08 10.87 3.19
C TYR A 151 -12.56 10.73 3.62
N GLU A 152 -13.45 11.43 2.95
CA GLU A 152 -14.88 11.43 3.26
C GLU A 152 -15.55 10.08 2.95
N LEU A 153 -15.26 9.47 1.80
CA LEU A 153 -15.79 8.14 1.48
C LEU A 153 -15.36 7.10 2.51
N SER A 154 -14.07 7.10 2.89
CA SER A 154 -13.55 6.19 3.90
C SER A 154 -14.25 6.39 5.24
N LYS A 155 -14.44 7.65 5.66
CA LYS A 155 -15.15 8.00 6.90
C LYS A 155 -16.59 7.46 6.90
N ARG A 156 -17.32 7.65 5.80
CA ARG A 156 -18.71 7.18 5.67
C ARG A 156 -18.84 5.66 5.68
N LEU A 157 -17.94 4.97 4.99
CA LEU A 157 -17.91 3.50 5.00
C LEU A 157 -17.62 2.98 6.41
N THR A 158 -16.65 3.56 7.11
CA THR A 158 -16.37 3.23 8.51
C THR A 158 -17.62 3.39 9.38
N LEU A 159 -18.30 4.53 9.31
CA LEU A 159 -19.52 4.77 10.07
C LEU A 159 -20.65 3.78 9.71
N PHE A 160 -20.78 3.42 8.43
CA PHE A 160 -21.78 2.46 7.99
C PHE A 160 -21.59 1.09 8.64
N PHE A 161 -20.35 0.59 8.73
CA PHE A 161 -20.08 -0.72 9.32
C PHE A 161 -20.43 -0.78 10.81
N GLU A 162 -20.45 0.35 11.52
CA GLU A 162 -20.88 0.40 12.92
C GLU A 162 -22.41 0.39 13.11
N THR A 163 -23.19 0.56 12.02
CA THR A 163 -24.65 0.50 12.08
C THR A 163 -25.15 -0.95 12.12
N GLU A 164 -26.36 -1.17 12.68
CA GLU A 164 -27.01 -2.48 12.65
C GLU A 164 -27.20 -2.99 11.20
N GLU A 165 -27.49 -2.08 10.28
CA GLU A 165 -27.63 -2.39 8.87
C GLU A 165 -26.30 -2.84 8.24
N GLY A 166 -25.20 -2.15 8.54
CA GLY A 166 -23.86 -2.55 8.09
C GLY A 166 -23.44 -3.90 8.64
N GLN A 167 -23.69 -4.15 9.93
CA GLN A 167 -23.41 -5.44 10.56
C GLN A 167 -24.20 -6.59 9.93
N LYS A 168 -25.49 -6.37 9.62
CA LYS A 168 -26.31 -7.35 8.87
C LYS A 168 -25.76 -7.61 7.48
N ALA A 169 -25.36 -6.57 6.75
CA ALA A 169 -24.78 -6.71 5.42
C ALA A 169 -23.48 -7.53 5.44
N VAL A 170 -22.58 -7.27 6.39
CA VAL A 170 -21.33 -8.03 6.54
C VAL A 170 -21.61 -9.48 6.97
N ASN A 171 -22.56 -9.71 7.88
CA ASN A 171 -22.95 -11.04 8.32
C ASN A 171 -23.49 -11.91 7.17
N ASN A 172 -24.31 -11.34 6.28
CA ASN A 172 -24.83 -12.07 5.12
C ASN A 172 -23.69 -12.58 4.22
N ILE A 173 -22.63 -11.80 4.05
CA ILE A 173 -21.46 -12.19 3.27
C ILE A 173 -20.64 -13.27 3.99
N SER A 174 -20.50 -13.19 5.31
CA SER A 174 -19.65 -14.10 6.09
C SER A 174 -20.18 -15.53 6.13
N ILE A 175 -21.51 -15.73 6.08
CA ILE A 175 -22.16 -17.05 6.08
C ILE A 175 -21.72 -17.91 4.89
N HIS A 176 -21.34 -17.28 3.78
CA HIS A 176 -20.93 -17.97 2.55
C HIS A 176 -19.43 -18.25 2.48
N LEU A 177 -18.65 -17.85 3.50
CA LEU A 177 -17.22 -18.15 3.54
C LEU A 177 -16.98 -19.59 4.02
N PRO A 178 -16.05 -20.33 3.38
CA PRO A 178 -15.75 -21.68 3.79
C PRO A 178 -15.14 -21.72 5.20
N LYS A 179 -15.73 -22.55 6.06
CA LYS A 179 -15.40 -22.73 7.50
C LYS A 179 -13.94 -23.13 7.78
N VAL A 180 -13.18 -23.53 6.76
CA VAL A 180 -11.77 -23.96 6.90
C VAL A 180 -10.80 -22.82 7.24
N HIS A 181 -11.26 -21.58 7.23
CA HIS A 181 -10.52 -20.43 7.75
C HIS A 181 -11.30 -19.85 8.93
N ASN A 182 -11.14 -20.43 10.11
CA ASN A 182 -11.61 -19.81 11.36
C ASN A 182 -10.75 -18.57 11.65
N PHE A 183 -10.94 -17.51 10.85
CA PHE A 183 -10.60 -16.13 11.13
C PHE A 183 -11.53 -15.56 12.22
N MET A 184 -11.92 -16.40 13.17
CA MET A 184 -12.68 -15.96 14.32
C MET A 184 -11.70 -15.28 15.28
N PRO A 185 -11.98 -14.05 15.74
CA PRO A 185 -11.16 -13.34 16.69
C PRO A 185 -10.82 -14.23 17.86
N ASN A 186 -9.60 -14.11 18.34
CA ASN A 186 -9.19 -14.77 19.56
C ASN A 186 -9.91 -14.01 20.69
N LYS A 187 -11.07 -14.53 21.16
CA LYS A 187 -11.87 -13.89 22.21
C LYS A 187 -11.13 -13.96 23.54
N LYS A 188 -10.05 -13.20 23.71
CA LYS A 188 -9.48 -12.89 25.02
C LYS A 188 -10.31 -11.79 25.66
N GLY A 189 -11.38 -12.19 26.36
CA GLY A 189 -11.96 -11.39 27.44
C GLY A 189 -13.21 -10.55 27.13
N GLU A 190 -13.54 -10.20 25.88
CA GLU A 190 -14.71 -9.36 25.63
C GLU A 190 -15.93 -10.13 25.13
N LYS A 191 -16.98 -10.12 25.96
CA LYS A 191 -18.36 -10.45 25.60
C LYS A 191 -19.02 -9.22 24.93
N SER A 192 -18.47 -8.74 23.82
CA SER A 192 -19.24 -7.86 22.93
C SER A 192 -20.12 -8.73 22.02
N PRO A 193 -21.31 -8.28 21.58
CA PRO A 193 -22.12 -9.04 20.63
C PRO A 193 -21.29 -9.32 19.37
N ASN A 194 -21.70 -10.30 18.56
CA ASN A 194 -21.03 -10.75 17.34
C ASN A 194 -20.94 -9.63 16.26
N ASN A 195 -20.20 -8.55 16.52
CA ASN A 195 -19.96 -7.47 15.57
C ASN A 195 -18.71 -7.81 14.76
N PHE A 196 -18.85 -7.76 13.44
CA PHE A 196 -17.76 -7.88 12.50
C PHE A 196 -17.03 -6.54 12.41
N THR A 197 -15.74 -6.54 12.76
CA THR A 197 -14.89 -5.38 12.53
C THR A 197 -14.42 -5.34 11.08
N VAL A 198 -14.73 -4.24 10.39
CA VAL A 198 -14.23 -3.94 9.04
C VAL A 198 -13.22 -2.82 9.12
N ALA A 199 -11.95 -3.12 8.82
CA ALA A 199 -10.89 -2.11 8.81
C ALA A 199 -10.78 -1.42 7.45
N VAL A 200 -10.38 -0.15 7.44
CA VAL A 200 -9.87 0.47 6.20
C VAL A 200 -8.41 0.06 6.04
N CYS A 201 -8.09 -0.56 4.91
CA CYS A 201 -6.79 -1.14 4.61
C CYS A 201 -6.14 -0.39 3.46
N THR A 202 -4.88 0.01 3.64
CA THR A 202 -4.08 0.66 2.59
C THR A 202 -2.66 0.09 2.58
N GLY A 203 -1.81 0.60 1.67
CA GLY A 203 -0.38 0.35 1.72
C GLY A 203 0.38 1.04 2.87
N GLY A 204 -0.30 1.84 3.69
CA GLY A 204 0.28 2.55 4.84
C GLY A 204 1.10 3.79 4.48
N GLY A 205 1.30 4.10 3.19
CA GLY A 205 2.08 5.25 2.75
C GLY A 205 1.35 6.61 2.84
N PRO A 206 2.01 7.70 2.38
CA PRO A 206 1.40 9.04 2.30
C PRO A 206 0.36 9.15 1.16
N GLY A 207 -0.21 10.33 0.97
CA GLY A 207 -1.11 10.63 -0.16
C GLY A 207 -2.50 10.02 0.03
N PHE A 208 -3.04 9.39 -1.01
CA PHE A 208 -4.43 8.87 -0.94
C PHE A 208 -4.59 7.74 0.07
N MET A 209 -3.52 6.99 0.34
CA MET A 209 -3.49 6.00 1.41
C MET A 209 -3.65 6.67 2.78
N GLU A 210 -2.87 7.73 3.05
CA GLU A 210 -2.99 8.53 4.26
C GLU A 210 -4.39 9.15 4.43
N ALA A 211 -4.98 9.66 3.35
CA ALA A 211 -6.33 10.21 3.35
C ALA A 211 -7.39 9.20 3.79
N ALA A 212 -7.34 7.98 3.24
CA ALA A 212 -8.25 6.91 3.63
C ALA A 212 -8.05 6.47 5.09
N ASN A 213 -6.79 6.23 5.51
CA ASN A 213 -6.50 5.88 6.90
C ASN A 213 -6.99 6.98 7.86
N LYS A 214 -6.79 8.25 7.53
CA LYS A 214 -7.32 9.40 8.29
C LYS A 214 -8.84 9.38 8.38
N GLY A 215 -9.53 9.11 7.27
CA GLY A 215 -11.00 9.03 7.21
C GLY A 215 -11.55 7.99 8.18
N SER A 216 -10.94 6.79 8.19
CA SER A 216 -11.31 5.74 9.14
C SER A 216 -11.07 6.14 10.59
N ARG A 217 -9.87 6.67 10.89
CA ARG A 217 -9.49 7.07 12.26
C ARG A 217 -10.37 8.17 12.83
N ASP A 218 -10.69 9.19 12.02
CA ASP A 218 -11.56 10.30 12.43
C ASP A 218 -13.02 9.83 12.67
N ALA A 219 -13.39 8.64 12.18
CA ALA A 219 -14.65 7.95 12.46
C ALA A 219 -14.54 6.88 13.57
N ASN A 220 -13.45 6.86 14.33
CA ASN A 220 -13.14 5.84 15.36
C ASN A 220 -13.07 4.40 14.83
N GLY A 221 -12.85 4.22 13.53
CA GLY A 221 -12.67 2.90 12.92
C GLY A 221 -11.24 2.37 13.04
N ARG A 222 -11.08 1.09 12.72
CA ARG A 222 -9.76 0.44 12.59
C ARG A 222 -9.10 0.84 11.28
N SER A 223 -7.81 1.13 11.34
CA SER A 223 -7.02 1.64 10.22
C SER A 223 -5.74 0.83 10.07
N LEU A 224 -5.65 0.10 8.97
CA LEU A 224 -4.65 -0.91 8.72
C LEU A 224 -3.70 -0.48 7.59
N GLY A 225 -2.42 -0.77 7.77
CA GLY A 225 -1.35 -0.47 6.81
C GLY A 225 -0.52 -1.71 6.50
N PHE A 226 -0.64 -2.23 5.28
CA PHE A 226 0.23 -3.27 4.74
C PHE A 226 1.36 -2.62 3.94
N MET A 227 2.45 -2.30 4.61
CA MET A 227 3.63 -1.67 4.03
C MET A 227 4.55 -2.65 3.33
N ILE A 228 5.40 -2.17 2.43
CA ILE A 228 6.46 -2.97 1.82
C ILE A 228 7.83 -2.39 2.21
N SER A 229 8.82 -3.25 2.43
CA SER A 229 10.18 -2.82 2.75
C SER A 229 10.84 -2.19 1.53
N LEU A 230 10.91 -0.86 1.50
CA LEU A 230 11.63 -0.09 0.49
C LEU A 230 12.77 0.73 1.11
N PRO A 231 13.90 0.93 0.40
CA PRO A 231 15.05 1.67 0.93
C PRO A 231 14.76 3.12 1.37
N PHE A 232 13.67 3.70 0.86
CA PHE A 232 13.33 5.11 1.01
C PHE A 232 12.05 5.36 1.82
N GLU A 233 11.36 4.31 2.26
CA GLU A 233 10.10 4.43 3.00
C GLU A 233 10.37 4.47 4.51
N LYS A 234 9.91 5.53 5.18
CA LYS A 234 10.28 5.84 6.57
C LYS A 234 9.42 5.13 7.62
N GLY A 235 8.27 4.57 7.24
CA GLY A 235 7.28 4.02 8.15
C GLY A 235 5.86 4.36 7.69
N ALA A 236 4.87 3.86 8.43
CA ALA A 236 3.47 4.07 8.11
C ALA A 236 3.08 5.54 8.34
N ASN A 237 2.03 5.98 7.65
CA ASN A 237 1.39 7.26 7.96
C ASN A 237 0.80 7.22 9.38
N LYS A 238 0.69 8.39 10.00
CA LYS A 238 0.31 8.55 11.41
C LYS A 238 -1.12 8.10 11.76
N TYR A 239 -1.92 7.73 10.77
CA TYR A 239 -3.30 7.30 10.95
C TYR A 239 -3.46 5.77 10.88
N VAL A 240 -2.39 5.02 10.62
CA VAL A 240 -2.40 3.56 10.77
C VAL A 240 -2.33 3.23 12.27
N ASP A 241 -3.14 2.27 12.74
CA ASP A 241 -3.05 1.76 14.10
C ASP A 241 -1.72 1.02 14.30
N GLU A 242 -1.03 1.26 15.42
CA GLU A 242 0.29 0.67 15.69
C GLU A 242 0.26 -0.87 15.59
N ASN A 243 -0.76 -1.51 16.17
CA ASN A 243 -0.95 -2.96 16.12
C ASN A 243 -1.45 -3.50 14.75
N LEU A 244 -1.83 -2.61 13.82
CA LEU A 244 -2.27 -2.97 12.47
C LEU A 244 -1.33 -2.40 11.39
N SER A 245 -0.08 -2.12 11.77
CA SER A 245 0.99 -1.71 10.86
C SER A 245 1.93 -2.88 10.59
N PHE A 246 1.84 -3.47 9.40
CA PHE A 246 2.66 -4.62 9.03
C PHE A 246 3.64 -4.24 7.92
N LYS A 247 4.90 -4.64 8.07
CA LYS A 247 5.94 -4.43 7.06
C LYS A 247 6.33 -5.74 6.42
N PHE A 248 6.00 -5.90 5.14
CA PHE A 248 6.35 -7.07 4.35
C PHE A 248 7.72 -6.91 3.71
N HIS A 249 8.46 -8.00 3.58
CA HIS A 249 9.63 -8.09 2.73
C HIS A 249 9.26 -8.58 1.32
N TYR A 250 8.30 -9.51 1.23
CA TYR A 250 7.89 -10.09 -0.06
C TYR A 250 6.64 -9.38 -0.61
N PHE A 251 6.66 -9.02 -1.90
CA PHE A 251 5.52 -8.35 -2.53
C PHE A 251 4.26 -9.24 -2.62
N PHE A 252 4.44 -10.53 -2.90
CA PHE A 252 3.30 -11.42 -3.14
C PHE A 252 2.52 -11.77 -1.86
N THR A 253 3.19 -11.84 -0.71
CA THR A 253 2.53 -12.02 0.61
C THR A 253 1.71 -10.78 0.95
N ARG A 254 2.26 -9.58 0.73
CA ARG A 254 1.56 -8.30 0.89
C ARG A 254 0.30 -8.23 0.00
N LYS A 255 0.44 -8.56 -1.29
CA LYS A 255 -0.67 -8.58 -2.26
C LYS A 255 -1.75 -9.56 -1.85
N PHE A 256 -1.37 -10.75 -1.39
CA PHE A 256 -2.32 -11.71 -0.82
C PHE A 256 -3.14 -11.07 0.30
N TRP A 257 -2.50 -10.45 1.29
CA TRP A 257 -3.21 -9.87 2.43
C TRP A 257 -4.09 -8.67 2.09
N LEU A 258 -3.67 -7.83 1.14
CA LEU A 258 -4.49 -6.76 0.60
C LEU A 258 -5.80 -7.30 -0.01
N ILE A 259 -5.75 -8.45 -0.68
CA ILE A 259 -6.87 -8.98 -1.45
C ILE A 259 -7.75 -9.91 -0.60
N TYR A 260 -7.16 -10.73 0.26
CA TYR A 260 -7.81 -11.88 0.89
C TYR A 260 -9.05 -11.51 1.73
N LEU A 261 -9.01 -10.40 2.47
CA LEU A 261 -10.09 -9.95 3.37
C LEU A 261 -11.00 -8.86 2.77
N SER A 262 -10.78 -8.48 1.51
CA SER A 262 -11.34 -7.27 0.89
C SER A 262 -12.85 -7.34 0.59
N LEU A 263 -13.67 -6.58 1.32
CA LEU A 263 -15.09 -6.36 1.04
C LEU A 263 -15.35 -5.43 -0.14
N ALA A 264 -14.42 -4.54 -0.44
CA ALA A 264 -14.47 -3.63 -1.57
C ALA A 264 -13.06 -3.15 -1.92
N PHE A 265 -12.87 -2.79 -3.19
CA PHE A 265 -11.67 -2.11 -3.67
C PHE A 265 -12.03 -0.71 -4.16
N ILE A 266 -11.36 0.30 -3.62
CA ILE A 266 -11.49 1.69 -4.03
C ILE A 266 -10.13 2.12 -4.57
N ILE A 267 -10.07 2.37 -5.88
CA ILE A 267 -8.82 2.61 -6.60
C ILE A 267 -8.83 4.05 -7.11
N LEU A 268 -8.00 4.87 -6.48
CA LEU A 268 -7.76 6.25 -6.87
C LEU A 268 -6.68 6.35 -7.93
N PRO A 269 -6.57 7.50 -8.60
CA PRO A 269 -5.49 7.74 -9.55
C PRO A 269 -4.12 7.50 -8.93
N GLY A 270 -3.26 6.79 -9.67
CA GLY A 270 -2.02 6.25 -9.14
C GLY A 270 -0.96 6.01 -10.20
N GLY A 271 0.24 5.63 -9.72
CA GLY A 271 1.35 5.23 -10.57
C GLY A 271 1.37 3.72 -10.82
N PHE A 272 2.55 3.19 -11.12
CA PHE A 272 2.72 1.77 -11.43
C PHE A 272 2.27 0.82 -10.32
N GLY A 273 2.49 1.16 -9.03
CA GLY A 273 2.03 0.30 -7.93
C GLY A 273 0.50 0.14 -7.90
N THR A 274 -0.23 1.24 -8.09
CA THR A 274 -1.70 1.20 -8.16
C THR A 274 -2.19 0.46 -9.40
N LEU A 275 -1.51 0.62 -10.54
CA LEU A 275 -1.84 -0.12 -11.76
C LEU A 275 -1.58 -1.63 -11.61
N ASP A 276 -0.48 -2.00 -10.95
CA ASP A 276 -0.14 -3.40 -10.65
C ASP A 276 -1.25 -4.05 -9.79
N GLU A 277 -1.63 -3.41 -8.68
CA GLU A 277 -2.71 -3.87 -7.81
C GLU A 277 -4.06 -3.93 -8.55
N MET A 278 -4.41 -2.89 -9.33
CA MET A 278 -5.64 -2.86 -10.11
C MET A 278 -5.72 -4.00 -11.13
N MET A 279 -4.66 -4.19 -11.93
CA MET A 279 -4.64 -5.22 -12.97
C MET A 279 -4.68 -6.62 -12.37
N GLU A 280 -4.02 -6.84 -11.23
CA GLU A 280 -4.09 -8.10 -10.50
C GLU A 280 -5.52 -8.40 -10.04
N ILE A 281 -6.22 -7.41 -9.47
CA ILE A 281 -7.61 -7.57 -9.02
C ILE A 281 -8.54 -7.85 -10.21
N LEU A 282 -8.41 -7.11 -11.32
CA LEU A 282 -9.21 -7.35 -12.53
C LEU A 282 -8.97 -8.73 -13.11
N THR A 283 -7.71 -9.18 -13.14
CA THR A 283 -7.34 -10.52 -13.60
C THR A 283 -7.93 -11.61 -12.69
N LEU A 284 -7.88 -11.42 -11.36
CA LEU A 284 -8.47 -12.35 -10.40
C LEU A 284 -9.99 -12.43 -10.54
N ARG A 285 -10.67 -11.32 -10.86
CA ARG A 285 -12.10 -11.30 -11.19
C ARG A 285 -12.38 -12.10 -12.45
N GLN A 286 -11.68 -11.80 -13.54
CA GLN A 286 -11.83 -12.52 -14.81
C GLN A 286 -11.61 -14.02 -14.64
N CYS A 287 -10.63 -14.41 -13.81
CA CYS A 287 -10.30 -15.82 -13.53
C CYS A 287 -11.20 -16.46 -12.45
N LYS A 288 -12.26 -15.77 -12.00
CA LYS A 288 -13.18 -16.21 -10.94
C LYS A 288 -12.47 -16.70 -9.67
N LYS A 289 -11.39 -16.03 -9.28
CA LYS A 289 -10.62 -16.37 -8.08
C LYS A 289 -11.17 -15.74 -6.81
N PHE A 290 -12.02 -14.72 -6.95
CA PHE A 290 -12.85 -14.28 -5.84
C PHE A 290 -14.00 -15.26 -5.61
N LYS A 291 -14.22 -15.66 -4.37
CA LYS A 291 -15.38 -16.46 -3.96
C LYS A 291 -16.70 -15.67 -3.99
N ARG A 292 -16.61 -14.35 -4.20
CA ARG A 292 -17.72 -13.39 -4.11
C ARG A 292 -17.54 -12.28 -5.12
N ASN A 293 -18.64 -11.61 -5.46
CA ASN A 293 -18.59 -10.45 -6.33
C ASN A 293 -18.17 -9.20 -5.53
N VAL A 294 -16.86 -9.03 -5.32
CA VAL A 294 -16.30 -7.88 -4.59
C VAL A 294 -16.41 -6.62 -5.45
N PRO A 295 -17.08 -5.54 -5.01
CA PRO A 295 -17.16 -4.30 -5.80
C PRO A 295 -15.77 -3.68 -6.00
N ILE A 296 -15.46 -3.30 -7.25
CA ILE A 296 -14.26 -2.54 -7.62
C ILE A 296 -14.72 -1.18 -8.14
N ILE A 297 -14.22 -0.12 -7.49
CA ILE A 297 -14.54 1.27 -7.81
C ILE A 297 -13.26 1.97 -8.27
N LEU A 298 -13.30 2.59 -9.44
CA LEU A 298 -12.27 3.48 -9.94
C LEU A 298 -12.71 4.94 -9.77
N PHE A 299 -11.97 5.71 -8.97
CA PHE A 299 -12.19 7.15 -8.83
C PHE A 299 -11.38 7.95 -9.85
N GLY A 300 -11.98 8.93 -10.51
CA GLY A 300 -11.29 9.78 -11.47
C GLY A 300 -11.56 9.39 -12.92
N LYS A 301 -12.79 9.63 -13.41
CA LYS A 301 -13.21 9.25 -14.77
C LYS A 301 -12.24 9.77 -15.83
N ASP A 302 -11.88 11.05 -15.74
CA ASP A 302 -10.95 11.69 -16.69
C ASP A 302 -9.56 11.05 -16.65
N PHE A 303 -9.06 10.72 -15.45
CA PHE A 303 -7.76 10.06 -15.30
C PHE A 303 -7.77 8.68 -15.95
N TRP A 304 -8.71 7.81 -15.58
CA TRP A 304 -8.74 6.42 -16.06
C TRP A 304 -9.02 6.32 -17.56
N SER A 305 -9.97 7.12 -18.07
CA SER A 305 -10.28 7.16 -19.51
C SER A 305 -9.09 7.65 -20.36
N SER A 306 -8.23 8.50 -19.79
CA SER A 306 -7.04 9.01 -20.48
C SER A 306 -5.88 8.04 -20.51
N ILE A 307 -5.69 7.23 -19.45
CA ILE A 307 -4.53 6.32 -19.36
C ILE A 307 -4.80 4.91 -19.87
N LEU A 308 -6.05 4.45 -19.81
CA LEU A 308 -6.42 3.10 -20.20
C LEU A 308 -7.82 3.04 -20.79
N ASN A 309 -7.89 2.76 -22.09
CA ASN A 309 -9.16 2.58 -22.77
C ASN A 309 -9.61 1.12 -22.67
N PHE A 310 -10.29 0.78 -21.57
CA PHE A 310 -10.80 -0.59 -21.34
C PHE A 310 -11.73 -1.04 -22.48
N LYS A 311 -12.56 -0.14 -23.02
CA LYS A 311 -13.47 -0.47 -24.13
C LYS A 311 -12.72 -1.02 -25.34
N LYS A 312 -11.54 -0.45 -25.66
CA LYS A 312 -10.71 -0.95 -26.76
C LYS A 312 -10.22 -2.38 -26.52
N LEU A 313 -9.95 -2.80 -25.29
CA LEU A 313 -9.59 -4.19 -24.99
C LEU A 313 -10.71 -5.16 -25.38
N ALA A 314 -11.97 -4.80 -25.12
CA ALA A 314 -13.11 -5.62 -25.54
C ALA A 314 -13.34 -5.56 -27.06
N GLU A 315 -13.19 -4.39 -27.69
CA GLU A 315 -13.28 -4.25 -29.15
C GLU A 315 -12.23 -5.10 -29.89
N TYR A 316 -11.03 -5.25 -29.31
CA TYR A 316 -9.99 -6.15 -29.82
C TYR A 316 -10.20 -7.63 -29.42
N GLY A 317 -11.25 -7.96 -28.68
CA GLY A 317 -11.55 -9.32 -28.24
C GLY A 317 -10.62 -9.88 -27.16
N LEU A 318 -9.91 -9.01 -26.41
CA LEU A 318 -8.96 -9.41 -25.36
C LEU A 318 -9.63 -9.61 -24.00
N ILE A 319 -10.80 -9.00 -23.79
CA ILE A 319 -11.66 -9.17 -22.62
C ILE A 319 -13.13 -9.23 -23.04
N SER A 320 -13.99 -9.76 -22.18
CA SER A 320 -15.44 -9.82 -22.42
C SER A 320 -16.14 -8.50 -22.06
N GLN A 321 -17.38 -8.32 -22.50
CA GLN A 321 -18.22 -7.19 -22.06
C GLN A 321 -18.55 -7.30 -20.56
N GLU A 322 -18.71 -8.52 -20.03
CA GLU A 322 -18.92 -8.75 -18.60
C GLU A 322 -17.72 -8.27 -17.76
N ASP A 323 -16.49 -8.48 -18.25
CA ASP A 323 -15.28 -7.96 -17.60
C ASP A 323 -15.31 -6.43 -17.50
N LEU A 324 -15.77 -5.74 -18.56
CA LEU A 324 -15.96 -4.30 -18.57
C LEU A 324 -17.02 -3.83 -17.60
N ASP A 325 -18.19 -4.46 -17.63
CA ASP A 325 -19.35 -4.10 -16.80
C ASP A 325 -19.06 -4.30 -15.31
N SER A 326 -18.05 -5.12 -14.97
CA SER A 326 -17.59 -5.31 -13.60
C SER A 326 -16.85 -4.10 -13.01
N ILE A 327 -16.43 -3.14 -13.84
CA ILE A 327 -15.66 -1.96 -13.43
C ILE A 327 -16.60 -0.76 -13.25
N PHE A 328 -16.74 -0.29 -11.99
CA PHE A 328 -17.52 0.91 -11.71
C PHE A 328 -16.62 2.14 -11.62
N ILE A 329 -16.79 3.10 -12.55
CA ILE A 329 -15.98 4.33 -12.60
C ILE A 329 -16.84 5.53 -12.19
N THR A 330 -16.43 6.26 -11.15
CA THR A 330 -17.16 7.44 -10.66
C THR A 330 -16.23 8.57 -10.19
N ASP A 331 -16.77 9.78 -10.10
CA ASP A 331 -16.14 10.92 -9.41
C ASP A 331 -16.94 11.36 -8.18
N CYS A 332 -18.06 10.69 -7.91
CA CYS A 332 -19.03 11.03 -6.89
C CYS A 332 -18.91 10.09 -5.69
N ILE A 333 -18.79 10.69 -4.50
CA ILE A 333 -18.70 9.95 -3.22
C ILE A 333 -19.98 9.13 -3.00
N GLU A 334 -21.16 9.71 -3.24
CA GLU A 334 -22.45 9.03 -3.03
C GLU A 334 -22.61 7.81 -3.92
N GLU A 335 -22.25 7.95 -5.20
CA GLU A 335 -22.32 6.84 -6.15
C GLU A 335 -21.42 5.68 -5.71
N ALA A 336 -20.17 5.97 -5.31
CA ALA A 336 -19.24 4.95 -4.81
C ALA A 336 -19.76 4.29 -3.52
N TYR A 337 -20.22 5.09 -2.56
CA TYR A 337 -20.76 4.61 -1.29
C TYR A 337 -21.96 3.69 -1.49
N ASN A 338 -22.94 4.13 -2.29
CA ASN A 338 -24.13 3.34 -2.61
C ASN A 338 -23.77 2.07 -3.39
N TYR A 339 -22.82 2.15 -4.32
CA TYR A 339 -22.35 0.98 -5.08
C TYR A 339 -21.78 -0.10 -4.16
N VAL A 340 -20.91 0.28 -3.21
CA VAL A 340 -20.36 -0.64 -2.20
C VAL A 340 -21.49 -1.24 -1.36
N ILE A 341 -22.34 -0.41 -0.77
CA ILE A 341 -23.39 -0.89 0.14
C ILE A 341 -24.39 -1.81 -0.55
N ASN A 342 -24.82 -1.47 -1.76
CA ASN A 342 -25.75 -2.30 -2.51
C ASN A 342 -25.13 -3.67 -2.83
N HIS A 343 -23.83 -3.73 -3.17
CA HIS A 343 -23.12 -5.00 -3.33
C HIS A 343 -23.05 -5.80 -2.04
N LEU A 344 -22.86 -5.14 -0.89
CA LEU A 344 -22.81 -5.84 0.39
C LEU A 344 -24.18 -6.36 0.84
N LYS A 345 -25.26 -5.63 0.54
CA LYS A 345 -26.64 -5.99 0.93
C LYS A 345 -27.27 -7.02 0.00
N TYR A 346 -27.05 -6.89 -1.30
CA TYR A 346 -27.80 -7.62 -2.34
C TYR A 346 -26.91 -8.45 -3.27
N GLY A 347 -25.59 -8.34 -3.16
CA GLY A 347 -24.66 -9.11 -3.98
C GLY A 347 -24.82 -10.61 -3.72
N SER A 348 -25.15 -11.37 -4.76
CA SER A 348 -25.14 -12.83 -4.70
C SER A 348 -23.70 -13.36 -4.64
N CYS A 349 -23.49 -14.46 -3.92
CA CYS A 349 -22.27 -15.24 -4.10
C CYS A 349 -22.19 -15.73 -5.54
N LEU A 350 -20.98 -15.71 -6.12
CA LEU A 350 -20.76 -16.29 -7.44
C LEU A 350 -21.05 -17.78 -7.29
N SER A 351 -22.16 -18.27 -7.87
CA SER A 351 -22.52 -19.68 -7.79
C SER A 351 -21.44 -20.51 -8.47
N ASP A 352 -21.05 -21.66 -7.90
CA ASP A 352 -20.10 -22.64 -8.45
C ASP A 352 -20.55 -23.31 -9.78
N LYS A 353 -21.50 -22.70 -10.50
CA LYS A 353 -21.92 -23.15 -11.83
C LYS A 353 -21.04 -22.51 -12.91
N SER A 354 -19.87 -23.09 -13.13
CA SER A 354 -19.27 -23.22 -14.47
C SER A 354 -18.30 -24.37 -14.50
#